data_AF-A7T4G3-F1
#
_entry.id   AF-A7T4G3-F1
#
_cell.length_a   1.000
_cell.length_b   1.000
_cell.length_c   1.000
_cell.angle_alpha   90.00
_cell.angle_beta   90.00
_cell.angle_gamma   90.00
#
_symmetry.space_group_name_H-M   'P 1'
#
loop_
_entity.id
_entity.type
_entity.pdbx_description
1 polymer ?
#
loop_
_entity_poly.entity_id
_entity_poly.type
_entity_poly.pdbx_seq_one_letter_code
_entity_poly.pdbx_strand_id
1 'polypeptide(L)'
;MRACLFWQVKKLVYVYLVRYAEEQQDLALLSISTFQKALKDPNQLIRASALRVLSSIRVHVIAPILMLSIKEGVVDMSPFVRKTAAHAIPKLH
;
A
#
# COMPACT_ATOMS: atom_id res chain seq x y z
N MET A 1 -16.19 7.61 -10.82
CA MET A 1 -15.02 7.49 -11.73
C MET A 1 -13.67 7.17 -11.04
N ARG A 2 -13.41 7.56 -9.77
CA ARG A 2 -12.12 7.25 -9.09
C ARG A 2 -11.84 5.76 -8.78
N ALA A 3 -12.83 4.88 -8.86
CA ALA A 3 -12.65 3.44 -8.63
C ALA A 3 -12.05 2.67 -9.84
N CYS A 4 -12.12 3.23 -11.06
CA CYS A 4 -11.70 2.54 -12.29
C CYS A 4 -10.16 2.50 -12.42
N LEU A 5 -9.47 3.59 -12.09
CA LEU A 5 -7.99 3.65 -12.01
C LEU A 5 -7.43 2.62 -11.01
N PHE A 6 -8.15 2.35 -9.92
CA PHE A 6 -7.72 1.41 -8.88
C PHE A 6 -7.70 -0.06 -9.34
N TRP A 7 -8.62 -0.46 -10.22
CA TRP A 7 -8.67 -1.85 -10.69
C TRP A 7 -7.56 -2.13 -11.71
N GLN A 8 -7.22 -1.15 -12.55
CA GLN A 8 -6.12 -1.26 -13.51
C GLN A 8 -4.76 -1.31 -12.81
N VAL A 9 -4.52 -0.49 -11.80
CA VAL A 9 -3.26 -0.52 -11.02
C VAL A 9 -3.09 -1.86 -10.29
N LYS A 10 -4.16 -2.39 -9.69
CA LYS A 10 -4.13 -3.72 -9.05
C LYS A 10 -3.74 -4.83 -10.03
N LYS A 11 -4.30 -4.80 -11.24
CA LYS A 11 -4.02 -5.80 -12.27
C LYS A 11 -2.59 -5.66 -12.80
N LEU A 12 -2.09 -4.44 -12.98
CA LEU A 12 -0.72 -4.16 -13.44
C LEU A 12 0.33 -4.54 -12.39
N VAL A 13 0.17 -4.12 -11.13
CA VAL A 13 1.12 -4.43 -10.04
C VAL A 13 1.16 -5.94 -9.78
N TYR A 14 0.00 -6.62 -9.82
CA TYR A 14 -0.07 -8.07 -9.63
C TYR A 14 0.53 -8.84 -10.81
N VAL A 15 0.16 -8.52 -12.06
CA VAL A 15 0.72 -9.18 -13.26
C VAL A 15 2.22 -8.92 -13.38
N TYR A 16 2.69 -7.73 -13.00
CA TYR A 16 4.11 -7.37 -13.02
C TYR A 16 4.90 -8.10 -11.93
N LEU A 17 4.44 -8.11 -10.67
CA LEU A 17 5.14 -8.80 -9.58
C LEU A 17 5.18 -10.32 -9.78
N VAL A 18 4.16 -10.92 -10.41
CA VAL A 18 4.17 -12.36 -10.76
C VAL A 18 5.09 -12.66 -11.94
N ARG A 19 5.29 -11.72 -12.88
CA ARG A 19 6.12 -11.92 -14.09
C ARG A 19 7.58 -11.47 -13.96
N TYR A 20 7.90 -10.51 -13.09
CA TYR A 20 9.18 -9.80 -13.07
C TYR A 20 9.87 -9.74 -11.69
N ALA A 21 9.41 -10.48 -10.69
CA ALA A 21 10.03 -10.51 -9.35
C ALA A 21 11.51 -10.95 -9.35
N GLU A 22 11.97 -11.66 -10.37
CA GLU A 22 13.36 -12.10 -10.50
C GLU A 22 14.22 -11.18 -11.40
N GLU A 23 13.63 -10.39 -12.30
CA GLU A 23 14.39 -9.61 -13.31
C GLU A 23 14.42 -8.09 -13.08
N GLN A 24 13.41 -7.46 -12.45
CA GLN A 24 13.35 -5.99 -12.31
C GLN A 24 12.73 -5.53 -10.97
N GLN A 25 13.54 -5.59 -9.91
CA GLN A 25 13.19 -5.14 -8.54
C GLN A 25 12.94 -3.62 -8.42
N ASP A 26 13.55 -2.80 -9.27
CA ASP A 26 13.56 -1.33 -9.13
C ASP A 26 12.18 -0.67 -9.29
N LEU A 27 11.32 -1.21 -10.16
CA LEU A 27 9.99 -0.64 -10.41
C LEU A 27 9.01 -0.91 -9.26
N ALA A 28 9.15 -2.05 -8.59
CA ALA A 28 8.39 -2.38 -7.38
C ALA A 28 8.80 -1.44 -6.24
N LEU A 29 10.11 -1.21 -6.06
CA LEU A 29 10.65 -0.25 -5.11
C LEU A 29 10.16 1.19 -5.40
N LEU A 30 10.09 1.59 -6.67
CA LEU A 30 9.58 2.92 -7.04
C LEU A 30 8.10 3.09 -6.67
N SER A 31 7.29 2.06 -6.90
CA SER A 31 5.87 2.03 -6.55
C SER A 31 5.67 2.09 -5.03
N ILE A 32 6.46 1.32 -4.29
CA ILE A 32 6.47 1.32 -2.82
C ILE A 32 6.85 2.69 -2.27
N SER A 33 7.94 3.28 -2.77
CA SER A 33 8.43 4.59 -2.31
C SER A 33 7.42 5.71 -2.55
N THR A 34 6.64 5.60 -3.63
CA THR A 34 5.55 6.55 -3.94
C THR A 34 4.43 6.45 -2.90
N PHE A 35 4.01 5.23 -2.52
CA PHE A 35 3.01 5.06 -1.47
C PHE A 35 3.53 5.45 -0.08
N GLN A 36 4.81 5.20 0.22
CA GLN A 36 5.43 5.66 1.46
C GLN A 36 5.42 7.19 1.57
N LYS A 37 5.66 7.92 0.47
CA LYS A 37 5.48 9.38 0.46
C LYS A 37 4.02 9.77 0.69
N ALA A 38 3.07 9.07 0.06
CA ALA A 38 1.64 9.34 0.21
C ALA A 38 1.11 9.07 1.64
N LEU A 39 1.76 8.19 2.42
CA LEU A 39 1.45 8.00 3.84
C LEU A 39 1.80 9.21 4.72
N LYS A 40 2.63 10.14 4.22
CA LYS A 40 3.02 11.36 4.94
C LYS A 40 2.28 12.60 4.44
N ASP A 41 1.31 12.42 3.54
CA ASP A 41 0.53 13.51 2.98
C ASP A 41 -0.33 14.19 4.06
N PRO A 42 -0.47 15.53 4.09
CA PRO A 42 -1.33 16.21 5.06
C PRO A 42 -2.79 15.77 4.96
N ASN A 43 -3.24 15.34 3.78
CA ASN A 43 -4.60 14.87 3.56
C ASN A 43 -4.79 13.42 4.04
N GLN A 44 -5.63 13.26 5.06
CA GLN A 44 -6.02 11.95 5.62
C GLN A 44 -6.57 10.95 4.59
N LEU A 45 -7.24 11.42 3.54
CA LEU A 45 -7.81 10.55 2.51
C LEU A 45 -6.71 9.95 1.63
N ILE A 46 -5.63 10.69 1.39
CA ILE A 46 -4.47 10.22 0.63
C ILE A 46 -3.72 9.18 1.45
N ARG A 47 -3.44 9.47 2.73
CA ARG A 47 -2.80 8.51 3.67
C ARG A 47 -3.58 7.20 3.77
N ALA A 48 -4.88 7.29 4.04
CA ALA A 48 -5.74 6.10 4.13
C ALA A 48 -5.80 5.32 2.81
N SER A 49 -5.81 6.02 1.66
CA SER A 49 -5.81 5.35 0.35
C SER A 49 -4.49 4.62 0.09
N ALA A 50 -3.36 5.23 0.41
CA ALA A 50 -2.03 4.62 0.28
C ALA A 50 -1.91 3.35 1.14
N LEU A 51 -2.35 3.40 2.40
CA LEU A 51 -2.35 2.24 3.30
C LEU A 51 -3.24 1.10 2.78
N ARG A 52 -4.38 1.44 2.17
CA ARG A 52 -5.28 0.47 1.56
C ARG A 52 -4.68 -0.19 0.31
N VAL A 53 -3.90 0.55 -0.47
CA VAL A 53 -3.18 0.00 -1.63
C VAL A 53 -2.07 -0.93 -1.16
N LEU A 54 -1.21 -0.48 -0.26
CA LEU A 54 -0.10 -1.29 0.27
C LEU A 54 -0.61 -2.60 0.88
N SER A 55 -1.65 -2.54 1.71
CA SER A 55 -2.25 -3.74 2.32
C SER A 55 -2.98 -4.66 1.34
N SER A 56 -3.19 -4.24 0.09
CA SER A 56 -3.83 -5.06 -0.94
C SER A 56 -2.84 -5.83 -1.82
N ILE A 57 -1.56 -5.52 -1.73
CA ILE A 57 -0.50 -6.21 -2.48
C ILE A 57 -0.15 -7.50 -1.70
N ARG A 58 -0.41 -8.66 -2.30
CA ARG A 58 -0.15 -9.98 -1.70
C ARG A 58 1.20 -10.53 -2.16
N VAL A 59 2.28 -9.85 -1.79
CA VAL A 59 3.65 -10.28 -2.12
C VAL A 59 4.49 -10.23 -0.85
N HIS A 60 5.08 -11.36 -0.47
CA HIS A 60 5.83 -11.50 0.80
C HIS A 60 6.96 -10.47 0.95
N VAL A 61 7.59 -10.06 -0.15
CA VAL A 61 8.66 -9.04 -0.17
C VAL A 61 8.23 -7.71 0.44
N ILE A 62 6.93 -7.35 0.37
CA ILE A 62 6.46 -6.06 0.89
C ILE A 62 5.96 -6.12 2.35
N ALA A 63 5.92 -7.30 2.96
CA ALA A 63 5.39 -7.48 4.32
C ALA A 63 6.10 -6.60 5.38
N PRO A 64 7.44 -6.44 5.37
CA PRO A 64 8.12 -5.55 6.32
C PRO A 64 7.69 -4.09 6.16
N ILE A 65 7.54 -3.64 4.91
CA ILE A 65 7.12 -2.27 4.60
C ILE A 65 5.68 -2.04 5.04
N LEU A 66 4.79 -2.99 4.73
CA LEU A 66 3.40 -2.92 5.15
C LEU A 66 3.29 -2.89 6.68
N MET A 67 4.10 -3.67 7.39
CA MET A 67 4.12 -3.67 8.86
C MET A 67 4.50 -2.30 9.42
N LEU A 68 5.51 -1.63 8.84
CA LEU A 68 5.88 -0.26 9.23
C LEU A 68 4.74 0.73 8.94
N SER A 69 4.14 0.66 7.75
CA SER A 69 3.02 1.52 7.38
C SER A 69 1.79 1.34 8.29
N ILE A 70 1.52 0.12 8.75
CA ILE A 70 0.45 -0.15 9.70
C ILE A 70 0.79 0.43 11.07
N LYS A 71 2.03 0.26 11.56
CA LYS A 71 2.48 0.85 12.83
C LYS A 71 2.33 2.38 12.84
N GLU A 72 2.66 3.05 11.75
CA GLU A 72 2.44 4.49 11.61
C GLU A 72 0.94 4.82 11.54
N GLY A 73 0.16 4.04 10.79
CA GLY A 73 -1.28 4.27 10.60
C GLY A 73 -2.13 4.08 11.85
N VAL A 74 -1.74 3.20 12.79
CA VAL A 74 -2.50 2.98 14.04
C VAL A 74 -2.38 4.16 15.02
N VAL A 75 -1.32 4.95 14.93
CA VAL A 75 -1.11 6.15 15.76
C VAL A 75 -1.45 7.45 15.01
N ASP A 76 -2.02 7.37 13.81
CA ASP A 76 -2.40 8.55 13.02
C ASP A 76 -3.44 9.41 13.76
N MET A 77 -3.35 10.74 13.59
CA MET A 77 -4.29 11.70 14.17
C MET A 77 -5.73 11.47 13.71
N SER A 78 -5.92 11.05 12.45
CA SER A 78 -7.23 10.80 11.87
C SER A 78 -7.81 9.45 12.30
N PRO A 79 -9.04 9.43 12.86
CA PRO A 79 -9.76 8.18 13.10
C PRO A 79 -9.97 7.34 11.84
N PHE A 80 -10.07 7.97 10.66
CA PHE A 80 -10.27 7.29 9.39
C PHE A 80 -9.04 6.48 8.96
N VAL A 81 -7.84 7.03 9.19
CA VAL A 81 -6.58 6.34 8.91
C VAL A 81 -6.41 5.18 9.89
N ARG A 82 -6.67 5.38 11.19
CA ARG A 82 -6.60 4.31 12.21
C ARG A 82 -7.53 3.14 11.90
N LYS A 83 -8.78 3.42 11.51
CA LYS A 83 -9.72 2.39 11.03
C LYS A 83 -9.15 1.62 9.83
N THR A 84 -8.54 2.32 8.88
CA THR A 84 -7.94 1.70 7.70
C THR A 84 -6.75 0.82 8.08
N ALA A 85 -5.93 1.24 9.05
CA ALA A 85 -4.82 0.46 9.58
C ALA A 85 -5.30 -0.83 10.25
N ALA A 86 -6.36 -0.77 11.06
CA ALA A 86 -6.96 -1.96 11.67
C ALA A 86 -7.43 -2.99 10.63
N HIS A 87 -8.02 -2.53 9.51
CA HIS A 87 -8.41 -3.42 8.40
C HIS A 87 -7.22 -3.97 7.59
N ALA A 88 -6.03 -3.39 7.72
CA ALA A 88 -4.83 -3.86 7.04
C ALA A 88 -4.10 -4.97 7.83
N ILE A 89 -4.22 -5.01 9.15
CA ILE A 89 -3.61 -6.03 10.04
C ILE A 89 -3.88 -7.47 9.58
N PRO A 90 -5.14 -7.90 9.33
CA PRO A 90 -5.40 -9.30 8.95
C PRO A 90 -4.88 -9.66 7.55
N LYS A 91 -4.38 -8.70 6.77
CA LYS A 91 -3.82 -8.92 5.43
C LYS A 91 -2.29 -9.11 5.44
N LEU A 92 -1.68 -9.09 6.63
CA LEU A 92 -0.24 -9.31 6.80
C LEU A 92 0.14 -10.81 6.70
N HIS A 93 -0.86 -11.70 6.74
CA HIS A 93 -0.73 -13.16 6.71
C HIS A 93 -1.48 -13.75 5.51
#